data_AF-A0A9W5QZR7-F1
#
_entry.id   AF-A0A9W5QZR7-F1
#
_cell.length_a   1.000
_cell.length_b   1.000
_cell.length_c   1.000
_cell.angle_alpha   90.00
_cell.angle_beta   90.00
_cell.angle_gamma   90.00
#
_symmetry.space_group_name_H-M   'P 1'
#
loop_
_entity.id
_entity.type
_entity.pdbx_description
1 polymer ?
#
loop_
_entity_poly.entity_id
_entity_poly.type
_entity_poly.pdbx_seq_one_letter_code
_entity_poly.pdbx_strand_id
1 'polypeptide(L)' 'MKGLKDQLREWKKQSNQAKKKKKKKRKEKLSTRDIEDLMGMHRPCYERRRGAIRQK' A
#
# COMPACT_ATOMS: atom_id res chain seq x y z
N MET A 1 0.97 44.31 -15.57
CA MET A 1 2.12 43.50 -15.13
C MET A 1 1.69 42.70 -13.92
N LYS A 2 1.86 41.37 -13.91
CA LYS A 2 1.62 40.58 -12.69
C LYS A 2 2.60 41.03 -11.63
N GLY A 3 2.12 41.37 -10.43
CA GLY A 3 2.99 41.79 -9.34
C GLY A 3 3.79 40.61 -8.77
N LEU A 4 4.90 40.90 -8.11
CA LEU A 4 5.72 39.90 -7.43
C LEU A 4 4.91 39.11 -6.38
N LYS A 5 3.94 39.78 -5.73
CA LYS A 5 2.98 39.15 -4.82
C LYS A 5 2.11 38.09 -5.51
N ASP A 6 1.68 38.33 -6.75
CA ASP A 6 0.84 37.41 -7.50
C ASP A 6 1.63 36.17 -7.94
N GLN A 7 2.89 36.36 -8.37
CA GLN A 7 3.79 35.25 -8.68
C GLN A 7 4.05 34.37 -7.45
N LEU A 8 4.28 34.99 -6.28
CA LEU A 8 4.50 34.24 -5.03
C LEU A 8 3.25 33.43 -4.62
N ARG A 9 2.07 34.00 -4.84
CA ARG A 9 0.78 33.35 -4.51
C ARG A 9 0.52 32.14 -5.40
N GLU A 10 0.81 32.26 -6.69
CA GLU A 10 0.69 31.15 -7.65
C GLU A 10 1.72 30.04 -7.38
N TRP A 11 2.95 30.40 -7.05
CA TRP A 11 3.98 29.42 -6.66
C TRP A 11 3.58 28.64 -5.39
N LYS A 12 3.04 29.34 -4.39
CA LYS A 12 2.55 28.72 -3.14
C LYS A 12 1.38 27.77 -3.40
N LYS A 13 0.49 28.11 -4.34
CA LYS A 13 -0.61 27.24 -4.78
C LYS A 13 -0.09 25.94 -5.41
N GLN A 14 0.82 26.05 -6.39
CA GLN A 14 1.38 24.90 -7.09
C GLN A 14 2.13 23.94 -6.15
N SER A 15 2.95 24.48 -5.23
CA SER A 15 3.69 23.71 -4.24
C SER A 15 2.78 22.92 -3.28
N ASN A 16 1.69 23.55 -2.81
CA ASN A 16 0.73 22.89 -1.93
C ASN A 16 -0.09 21.81 -2.64
N GLN A 17 -0.42 22.01 -3.92
CA GLN A 17 -1.12 21.02 -4.74
C GLN A 17 -0.28 19.76 -4.97
N ALA A 18 1.03 19.93 -5.21
CA ALA A 18 1.98 18.82 -5.33
C ALA A 18 2.11 18.02 -4.02
N LYS A 19 2.16 18.70 -2.86
CA LYS A 19 2.17 18.04 -1.54
C LYS A 19 0.89 17.24 -1.27
N LYS A 20 -0.29 17.78 -1.62
CA LYS A 20 -1.56 17.06 -1.47
C LYS A 20 -1.65 15.82 -2.37
N LYS A 21 -1.17 15.90 -3.61
CA LYS A 21 -1.13 14.74 -4.54
C LYS A 21 -0.20 13.63 -4.04
N LYS A 22 0.97 13.97 -3.46
CA LYS A 22 1.89 12.98 -2.88
C LYS A 22 1.35 12.28 -1.63
N LYS A 23 0.59 12.98 -0.78
CA LYS A 23 -0.06 12.38 0.41
C LYS A 23 -1.14 11.34 0.08
N LYS A 24 -1.69 11.35 -1.14
CA LYS A 24 -2.78 10.45 -1.56
C LYS A 24 -2.31 9.07 -2.05
N LYS A 25 -1.02 8.89 -2.30
CA LYS A 25 -0.44 7.55 -2.49
C LYS A 25 -0.33 6.89 -1.11
N ARG A 26 -1.47 6.43 -0.60
CA ARG A 26 -1.55 5.57 0.58
C ARG A 26 -0.71 4.35 0.21
N LYS A 27 0.45 4.17 0.87
CA LYS A 27 1.19 2.91 0.80
C LYS A 27 0.16 1.81 1.04
N GLU A 28 0.06 0.86 0.14
CA GLU A 28 -0.82 -0.30 0.31
C GLU A 28 -0.46 -0.92 1.65
N LYS A 29 -1.36 -0.76 2.63
CA LYS A 29 -1.18 -1.36 3.95
C LYS A 29 -1.71 -2.77 3.79
N LEU A 30 -0.82 -3.69 3.46
CA LEU A 30 -1.13 -5.12 3.55
C LEU A 30 -1.51 -5.42 5.01
N SER A 31 -2.59 -6.15 5.20
CA SER A 31 -2.95 -6.73 6.49
C SER A 31 -1.86 -7.72 6.92
N THR A 32 -1.76 -8.01 8.22
CA THR A 32 -0.90 -9.11 8.69
C THR A 32 -1.22 -10.38 7.94
N ARG A 33 -2.51 -10.71 7.80
CA ARG A 33 -2.98 -11.87 7.04
C ARG A 33 -2.53 -11.88 5.58
N ASP A 34 -2.55 -10.73 4.90
CA ASP A 34 -2.10 -10.65 3.50
C ASP A 34 -0.60 -10.93 3.38
N ILE A 35 0.19 -10.50 4.38
CA ILE A 35 1.63 -10.80 4.46
C ILE A 35 1.85 -12.29 4.74
N GLU A 36 1.07 -12.86 5.67
CA GLU A 36 1.16 -14.28 6.04
C GLU A 36 0.77 -15.22 4.88
N ASP A 37 -0.27 -14.85 4.13
CA ASP A 37 -0.73 -15.57 2.94
C ASP A 37 0.30 -15.46 1.80
N LEU A 38 0.90 -14.28 1.61
CA LEU A 38 1.99 -14.07 0.66
C LEU A 38 3.23 -14.90 1.03
N MET A 39 3.55 -15.01 2.32
CA MET A 39 4.62 -15.89 2.85
C MET A 39 4.24 -17.38 2.83
N GLY A 40 3.00 -17.72 2.45
CA GLY A 40 2.54 -19.10 2.34
C GLY A 40 2.37 -19.81 3.69
N MET A 41 2.19 -19.08 4.78
CA MET A 41 2.09 -19.66 6.12
C MET A 41 0.79 -20.44 6.35
N HIS A 42 -0.30 -20.05 5.67
CA HIS A 42 -1.60 -20.73 5.76
C HIS A 42 -1.81 -21.81 4.70
N ARG A 43 -0.73 -22.39 4.14
CA ARG A 43 -0.87 -23.48 3.18
C ARG A 43 -1.42 -24.75 3.86
N PRO A 44 -2.48 -25.37 3.33
CA PRO A 44 -2.90 -26.70 3.76
C PRO A 44 -1.75 -27.70 3.58
N CYS A 45 -1.25 -28.24 4.68
CA CYS A 45 -0.28 -29.33 4.64
C CYS A 45 -1.04 -30.66 4.55
N TYR A 46 -0.69 -31.49 3.58
CA TYR A 46 -1.26 -32.82 3.42
C TYR A 46 -0.27 -33.86 3.90
N GLU A 47 -0.73 -34.75 4.78
CA GLU A 47 0.05 -35.86 5.32
C GLU A 47 -0.59 -37.18 4.90
N ARG A 48 0.22 -38.21 4.64
CA ARG A 48 -0.29 -39.57 4.54
C ARG A 48 -0.45 -40.14 5.95
N ARG A 49 -1.70 -40.40 6.36
CA ARG A 49 -2.03 -41.10 7.61
C ARG A 49 -2.86 -42.34 7.31
N ARG A 50 -2.35 -43.51 7.72
CA ARG A 50 -3.03 -44.81 7.58
C ARG A 50 -3.50 -45.09 6.13
N GLY A 51 -2.63 -44.81 5.15
CA GLY A 51 -2.90 -45.07 3.73
C GLY A 51 -3.69 -43.99 2.99
N ALA A 52 -4.40 -43.10 3.68
CA ALA A 52 -5.12 -41.97 3.08
C ALA A 52 -4.31 -40.67 3.18
N ILE A 53 -4.45 -39.79 2.19
CA ILE A 53 -3.98 -38.40 2.29
C ILE A 53 -5.00 -37.62 3.10
N ARG A 54 -4.56 -36.97 4.18
CA ARG A 54 -5.38 -36.12 5.04
C ARG A 54 -4.71 -34.77 5.20
N GLN A 55 -5.51 -33.71 5.23
CA GLN A 55 -5.01 -32.42 5.65
C GLN A 55 -4.61 -32.51 7.14
N LYS A 56 -3.44 -31.96 7.48
CA LYS A 56 -2.95 -31.83 8.85
C LYS A 56 -3.74 -30.76 9.60
#